data_AF-A0A954Q482-F1
#
_entry.id   AF-A0A954Q482-F1
#
_cell.length_a   1.000
_cell.length_b   1.000
_cell.length_c   1.000
_cell.angle_alpha   90.00
_cell.angle_beta   90.00
_cell.angle_gamma   90.00
#
_symmetry.space_group_name_H-M   'P 1'
#
loop_
_entity.id
_entity.type
_entity.pdbx_description
1 polymer ?
#
loop_
_entity_poly.entity_id
_entity_poly.type
_entity_poly.pdbx_seq_one_letter_code
_entity_poly.pdbx_strand_id
1 'polypeptide(L)'
;MEAREPISLRAMNSEGVGLQVQFLWRLDRHCHTISLLVNGRSIPVLESVEGSSTEVWPPSPPLQQLSVEELRPKTQVALLVGMAGKSHWSISVDPISDRAAFVFDVACRSREVAEQLGSAYKLLVDEFTSTGDHDATIDIEGHSLQIHCDQDGPTTAAVKKGLLGPRIEPVSLSPTGTTRWRYTIELK
;
A
#
# COMPACT_ATOMS: atom_id res chain seq x y z
N MET A 1 -24.12 -9.52 -10.07
CA MET A 1 -22.87 -9.52 -9.29
C MET A 1 -23.14 -8.57 -8.13
N GLU A 2 -23.26 -9.09 -6.91
CA GLU A 2 -23.55 -8.24 -5.74
C GLU A 2 -22.39 -7.28 -5.50
N ALA A 3 -22.70 -6.00 -5.33
CA ALA A 3 -21.70 -5.00 -4.99
C ALA A 3 -21.21 -5.30 -3.56
N ARG A 4 -19.93 -5.68 -3.41
CA ARG A 4 -19.30 -5.80 -2.09
C ARG A 4 -19.15 -4.41 -1.50
N GLU A 5 -19.62 -4.23 -0.27
CA GLU A 5 -19.41 -2.95 0.44
C GLU A 5 -17.91 -2.66 0.59
N PRO A 6 -17.47 -1.41 0.38
CA PRO A 6 -16.08 -1.04 0.60
C PRO A 6 -15.69 -1.20 2.07
N ILE A 7 -14.56 -1.86 2.31
CA ILE A 7 -13.97 -1.98 3.64
C ILE A 7 -13.03 -0.80 3.84
N SER A 8 -12.95 -0.23 5.05
CA SER A 8 -12.05 0.89 5.32
C SER A 8 -11.39 0.79 6.68
N LEU A 9 -10.12 1.13 6.73
CA LEU A 9 -9.36 1.37 7.95
C LEU A 9 -9.06 2.86 8.08
N ARG A 10 -8.99 3.36 9.32
CA ARG A 10 -8.66 4.76 9.61
C ARG A 10 -7.57 4.85 10.65
N ALA A 11 -6.69 5.83 10.50
CA ALA A 11 -5.66 6.19 11.46
C ALA A 11 -5.71 7.71 11.66
N MET A 12 -6.00 8.17 12.88
CA MET A 12 -6.21 9.58 13.20
C MET A 12 -5.14 10.06 14.18
N ASN A 13 -4.71 11.31 14.04
CA ASN A 13 -3.91 12.00 15.06
C ASN A 13 -4.83 12.65 16.12
N SER A 14 -4.23 13.26 17.13
CA SER A 14 -4.94 13.96 18.23
C SER A 14 -5.71 15.21 17.79
N GLU A 15 -5.42 15.75 16.61
CA GLU A 15 -6.04 16.95 16.05
C GLU A 15 -7.28 16.64 15.19
N GLY A 16 -7.62 15.35 15.04
CA GLY A 16 -8.74 14.91 14.22
C GLY A 16 -8.44 14.90 12.71
N VAL A 17 -7.17 15.02 12.34
CA VAL A 17 -6.67 14.81 10.97
C VAL A 17 -6.12 13.39 10.87
N GLY A 18 -6.30 12.73 9.73
CA GLY A 18 -5.93 11.32 9.62
C GLY A 18 -5.77 10.82 8.21
N LEU A 19 -5.54 9.52 8.11
CA LEU A 19 -5.52 8.78 6.86
C LEU A 19 -6.63 7.73 6.86
N GLN A 20 -7.17 7.43 5.68
CA GLN A 20 -8.06 6.31 5.43
C GLN A 20 -7.48 5.43 4.34
N VAL A 21 -7.46 4.12 4.55
CA VAL A 21 -7.26 3.13 3.48
C VAL A 21 -8.60 2.48 3.20
N GLN A 22 -9.13 2.68 1.99
CA GLN A 22 -10.37 2.05 1.53
C GLN A 22 -10.05 0.95 0.53
N PHE A 23 -10.56 -0.26 0.77
CA PHE A 23 -10.44 -1.41 -0.10
C PHE A 23 -11.72 -1.58 -0.93
N LEU A 24 -11.56 -1.74 -2.24
CA LEU A 24 -12.67 -1.95 -3.17
C LEU A 24 -12.40 -3.20 -4.02
N TRP A 25 -13.44 -4.01 -4.23
CA TRP A 25 -13.36 -5.08 -5.22
C TRP A 25 -13.52 -4.50 -6.62
N ARG A 26 -12.53 -4.71 -7.49
CA ARG A 26 -12.59 -4.32 -8.90
C ARG A 26 -12.17 -5.50 -9.77
N LEU A 27 -13.04 -5.86 -10.71
CA LEU A 27 -12.88 -7.02 -11.58
C LEU A 27 -12.73 -8.32 -10.78
N ASP A 28 -11.49 -8.80 -10.60
CA ASP A 28 -11.13 -10.07 -9.98
C ASP A 28 -10.31 -9.93 -8.69
N ARG A 29 -10.04 -8.70 -8.22
CA ARG A 29 -9.15 -8.43 -7.09
C ARG A 29 -9.55 -7.19 -6.30
N HIS A 30 -9.02 -7.07 -5.09
CA HIS A 30 -9.06 -5.87 -4.28
C HIS A 30 -8.00 -4.88 -4.75
N CYS A 31 -8.40 -3.62 -4.89
CA CYS A 31 -7.52 -2.46 -4.94
C CYS A 31 -7.75 -1.59 -3.70
N HIS A 32 -6.89 -0.61 -3.45
CA HIS A 32 -7.08 0.34 -2.37
C HIS A 32 -6.81 1.79 -2.77
N THR A 33 -7.47 2.69 -2.04
CA THR A 33 -7.26 4.13 -2.11
C THR A 33 -6.82 4.63 -0.74
N ILE A 34 -5.81 5.49 -0.71
CA ILE A 34 -5.33 6.17 0.49
C ILE A 34 -5.79 7.62 0.41
N SER A 35 -6.55 8.06 1.41
CA SER A 35 -7.12 9.40 1.48
C SER A 35 -6.68 10.15 2.72
N LEU A 36 -6.47 11.46 2.60
CA LEU A 36 -6.37 12.39 3.72
C LEU A 36 -7.77 12.64 4.29
N LEU A 37 -7.91 12.49 5.60
CA LEU A 37 -9.10 12.86 6.36
C LEU A 37 -8.83 14.19 7.08
N VAL A 38 -9.48 15.26 6.64
CA VAL A 38 -9.29 16.61 7.21
C VAL A 38 -10.59 17.40 7.15
N ASN A 39 -10.95 18.09 8.23
CA ASN A 39 -12.15 18.95 8.30
C ASN A 39 -13.45 18.24 7.83
N GLY A 40 -13.58 16.94 8.15
CA GLY A 40 -14.72 16.11 7.73
C GLY A 40 -14.76 15.72 6.25
N ARG A 41 -13.75 16.11 5.46
CA ARG A 41 -13.56 15.71 4.06
C ARG A 41 -12.64 14.48 3.98
N SER A 42 -12.86 13.67 2.95
CA SER A 42 -11.95 12.60 2.54
C SER A 42 -11.40 12.95 1.16
N ILE A 43 -10.10 13.21 1.08
CA ILE A 43 -9.42 13.68 -0.12
C ILE A 43 -8.52 12.54 -0.62
N PRO A 44 -8.82 11.91 -1.75
CA PRO A 44 -8.03 10.78 -2.25
C PRO A 44 -6.65 11.27 -2.71
N VAL A 45 -5.59 10.56 -2.29
CA VAL A 45 -4.19 10.95 -2.55
C VAL A 45 -3.50 9.93 -3.44
N LEU A 46 -3.64 8.65 -3.12
CA LEU A 46 -3.03 7.55 -3.84
C LEU A 46 -4.06 6.48 -4.15
N GLU A 47 -4.03 5.95 -5.37
CA GLU A 47 -4.80 4.78 -5.79
C GLU A 47 -3.85 3.68 -6.24
N SER A 48 -4.03 2.47 -5.73
CA SER A 48 -3.19 1.33 -6.09
C SER A 48 -3.41 0.88 -7.54
N VAL A 49 -2.34 0.42 -8.20
CA VAL A 49 -2.36 0.01 -9.63
C VAL A 49 -2.10 -1.48 -9.76
N GLU A 50 -3.15 -2.28 -9.92
CA GLU A 50 -3.07 -3.75 -9.90
C GLU A 50 -2.76 -4.44 -11.24
N GLY A 51 -2.64 -3.64 -12.31
CA GLY A 51 -2.46 -4.19 -13.65
C GLY A 51 -3.68 -4.96 -14.16
N SER A 52 -3.43 -5.89 -15.07
CA SER A 52 -4.43 -6.75 -15.72
C SER A 52 -4.42 -8.18 -15.18
N SER A 53 -5.41 -8.98 -15.60
CA SER A 53 -5.49 -10.41 -15.25
C SER A 53 -4.50 -11.30 -15.99
N THR A 54 -3.82 -10.77 -17.02
CA THR A 54 -2.85 -11.52 -17.83
C THR A 54 -1.40 -11.32 -17.40
N GLU A 55 -1.13 -10.35 -16.54
CA GLU A 55 0.23 -10.07 -16.04
C GLU A 55 0.64 -11.06 -14.95
N VAL A 56 1.77 -11.75 -15.16
CA VAL A 56 2.37 -12.64 -14.15
C VAL A 56 3.01 -11.85 -13.02
N TRP A 57 3.57 -10.69 -13.35
CA TRP A 57 4.23 -9.75 -12.43
C TRP A 57 3.51 -8.40 -12.48
N PRO A 58 2.30 -8.29 -11.89
CA PRO A 58 1.56 -7.04 -11.88
C PRO A 58 2.30 -5.94 -11.09
N PRO A 59 2.00 -4.65 -11.33
CA PRO A 59 2.67 -3.54 -10.66
C PRO A 59 2.42 -3.46 -9.14
N SER A 60 1.32 -4.06 -8.68
CA SER A 60 0.91 -4.20 -7.28
C SER A 60 0.33 -5.61 -7.03
N PRO A 61 0.25 -6.07 -5.77
CA PRO A 61 -0.23 -7.41 -5.43
C PRO A 61 -1.66 -7.70 -5.95
N PRO A 62 -1.91 -8.81 -6.66
CA PRO A 62 -3.23 -9.17 -7.17
C PRO A 62 -4.08 -9.85 -6.08
N LEU A 63 -4.65 -9.07 -5.17
CA LEU A 63 -5.24 -9.57 -3.93
C LEU A 63 -6.70 -10.05 -4.12
N GLN A 64 -6.99 -11.35 -4.07
CA GLN A 64 -8.35 -11.87 -4.26
C GLN A 64 -9.13 -12.11 -2.96
N GLN A 65 -8.48 -12.06 -1.81
CA GLN A 65 -9.12 -12.21 -0.51
C GLN A 65 -8.69 -11.09 0.44
N LEU A 66 -9.62 -10.65 1.27
CA LEU A 66 -9.44 -9.63 2.30
C LEU A 66 -10.17 -10.10 3.56
N SER A 67 -9.46 -10.15 4.68
CA SER A 67 -10.04 -10.23 6.01
C SER A 67 -9.63 -9.02 6.84
N VAL A 68 -10.49 -8.60 7.76
CA VAL A 68 -10.18 -7.55 8.74
C VAL A 68 -10.25 -8.18 10.11
N GLU A 69 -9.14 -8.14 10.81
CA GLU A 69 -8.97 -8.74 12.13
C GLU A 69 -8.74 -7.66 13.17
N GLU A 70 -9.24 -7.85 14.39
CA GLU A 70 -8.89 -7.01 15.53
C GLU A 70 -7.69 -7.65 16.26
N LEU A 71 -6.48 -7.16 15.99
CA LEU A 71 -5.26 -7.69 16.62
C LEU A 71 -4.95 -7.06 17.98
N ARG A 72 -5.48 -5.85 18.23
CA ARG A 72 -5.39 -5.12 19.51
C ARG A 72 -6.74 -4.47 19.77
N PRO A 73 -7.13 -4.22 21.03
CA PRO A 73 -8.40 -3.58 21.34
C PRO A 73 -8.62 -2.33 20.49
N LYS A 74 -9.73 -2.31 19.72
CA LYS A 74 -10.12 -1.22 18.82
C LYS A 74 -9.16 -0.92 17.67
N THR A 75 -8.22 -1.80 17.37
CA THR A 75 -7.28 -1.65 16.24
C THR A 75 -7.52 -2.76 15.23
N GLN A 76 -8.15 -2.38 14.12
CA GLN A 76 -8.39 -3.28 12.99
C GLN A 76 -7.18 -3.30 12.05
N VAL A 77 -6.83 -4.50 11.59
CA VAL A 77 -5.77 -4.77 10.62
C VAL A 77 -6.40 -5.48 9.42
N ALA A 78 -6.03 -5.06 8.20
CA ALA A 78 -6.43 -5.77 7.01
C ALA A 78 -5.35 -6.78 6.60
N LEU A 79 -5.76 -8.03 6.40
CA LEU A 79 -4.93 -9.09 5.87
C LEU A 79 -5.47 -9.46 4.50
N LEU A 80 -4.64 -9.32 3.47
CA LEU A 80 -5.03 -9.67 2.11
C LEU A 80 -4.07 -10.70 1.53
N VAL A 81 -4.62 -11.61 0.74
CA VAL A 81 -3.86 -12.63 0.02
C VAL A 81 -4.34 -12.75 -1.41
N GLY A 82 -3.43 -13.18 -2.28
CA GLY A 82 -3.77 -13.45 -3.65
C GLY A 82 -2.69 -14.15 -4.45
N MET A 83 -2.89 -14.22 -5.76
CA MET A 83 -2.01 -14.92 -6.68
C MET A 83 -2.01 -14.34 -8.09
N ALA A 84 -0.85 -14.43 -8.75
CA ALA A 84 -0.69 -14.30 -10.20
C ALA A 84 0.36 -15.30 -10.68
N GLY A 85 0.07 -15.99 -11.79
CA GLY A 85 0.91 -17.08 -12.28
C GLY A 85 1.16 -18.14 -11.19
N LYS A 86 2.43 -18.35 -10.84
CA LYS A 86 2.88 -19.31 -9.81
C LYS A 86 3.24 -18.65 -8.47
N SER A 87 2.92 -17.37 -8.31
CA SER A 87 3.33 -16.55 -7.18
C SER A 87 2.17 -16.31 -6.23
N HIS A 88 2.43 -16.47 -4.93
CA HIS A 88 1.48 -16.14 -3.87
C HIS A 88 1.86 -14.82 -3.25
N TRP A 89 0.88 -13.94 -3.08
CA TRP A 89 1.05 -12.61 -2.55
C TRP A 89 0.29 -12.49 -1.24
N SER A 90 0.86 -11.75 -0.30
CA SER A 90 0.20 -11.37 0.93
C SER A 90 0.57 -9.95 1.29
N ILE A 91 -0.38 -9.22 1.89
CA ILE A 91 -0.13 -7.91 2.48
C ILE A 91 -0.85 -7.83 3.83
N SER A 92 -0.21 -7.20 4.81
CA SER A 92 -0.90 -6.62 5.96
C SER A 92 -0.91 -5.10 5.87
N VAL A 93 -2.03 -4.50 6.25
CA VAL A 93 -2.19 -3.05 6.35
C VAL A 93 -2.59 -2.72 7.77
N ASP A 94 -1.64 -2.15 8.51
CA ASP A 94 -1.76 -1.92 9.94
C ASP A 94 -1.82 -0.42 10.23
N PRO A 95 -2.92 0.11 10.80
CA PRO A 95 -2.90 1.46 11.34
C PRO A 95 -1.95 1.52 12.54
N ILE A 96 -1.15 2.59 12.61
CA ILE A 96 -0.33 2.88 13.78
C ILE A 96 -1.18 3.69 14.77
N SER A 97 -1.42 3.16 15.96
CA SER A 97 -2.16 3.88 17.01
C SER A 97 -1.52 5.23 17.32
N ASP A 98 -2.36 6.25 17.54
CA ASP A 98 -1.97 7.62 17.90
C ASP A 98 -1.10 8.34 16.85
N ARG A 99 -0.95 7.75 15.66
CA ARG A 99 -0.33 8.37 14.49
C ARG A 99 -1.29 8.28 13.32
N ALA A 100 -1.38 9.34 12.53
CA ALA A 100 -2.10 9.30 11.26
C ALA A 100 -1.27 8.55 10.21
N ALA A 101 -1.05 7.25 10.43
CA ALA A 101 -0.11 6.43 9.69
C ALA A 101 -0.57 4.98 9.49
N PHE A 102 -0.14 4.38 8.38
CA PHE A 102 -0.33 2.98 8.04
C PHE A 102 1.00 2.32 7.68
N VAL A 103 1.22 1.12 8.21
CA VAL A 103 2.28 0.22 7.78
C VAL A 103 1.72 -0.73 6.74
N PHE A 104 2.41 -0.84 5.61
CA PHE A 104 2.17 -1.83 4.58
C PHE A 104 3.32 -2.83 4.61
N ASP A 105 3.00 -4.09 4.88
CA ASP A 105 3.96 -5.18 4.91
C ASP A 105 3.60 -6.20 3.84
N VAL A 106 4.39 -6.26 2.78
CA VAL A 106 4.05 -7.01 1.57
C VAL A 106 5.05 -8.14 1.38
N ALA A 107 4.55 -9.31 0.98
CA ALA A 107 5.38 -10.44 0.61
C ALA A 107 4.86 -11.09 -0.67
N CYS A 108 5.80 -11.53 -1.50
CA CYS A 108 5.54 -12.39 -2.65
C CYS A 108 6.41 -13.64 -2.54
N ARG A 109 5.77 -14.81 -2.48
CA ARG A 109 6.42 -16.11 -2.55
C ARG A 109 6.35 -16.63 -3.99
N SER A 110 7.50 -16.71 -4.65
CA SER A 110 7.65 -17.17 -6.02
C SER A 110 8.46 -18.47 -6.12
N ARG A 111 8.20 -19.24 -7.18
CA ARG A 111 9.01 -20.41 -7.59
C ARG A 111 9.92 -20.11 -8.78
N GLU A 112 9.87 -18.89 -9.30
CA GLU A 112 10.67 -18.42 -10.44
C GLU A 112 11.15 -16.99 -10.22
N VAL A 113 12.12 -16.55 -11.02
CA VAL A 113 12.70 -15.21 -10.88
C VAL A 113 11.64 -14.19 -11.24
N ALA A 114 11.31 -13.30 -10.31
CA ALA A 114 10.39 -12.20 -10.59
C ALA A 114 11.07 -11.17 -11.50
N GLU A 115 10.37 -10.75 -12.56
CA GLU A 115 10.82 -9.65 -13.40
C GLU A 115 10.69 -8.31 -12.67
N GLN A 116 9.62 -8.18 -11.89
CA GLN A 116 9.36 -7.04 -11.02
C GLN A 116 8.47 -7.45 -9.85
N LEU A 117 8.64 -6.76 -8.72
CA LEU A 117 7.74 -6.78 -7.57
C LEU A 117 7.59 -5.36 -7.05
N GLY A 118 6.46 -5.05 -6.45
CA GLY A 118 6.30 -3.77 -5.76
C GLY A 118 4.86 -3.44 -5.42
N SER A 119 4.67 -2.20 -5.00
CA SER A 119 3.39 -1.53 -4.79
C SER A 119 3.42 -0.23 -5.58
N ALA A 120 2.71 -0.20 -6.70
CA ALA A 120 2.58 0.96 -7.58
C ALA A 120 1.32 1.75 -7.25
N TYR A 121 1.47 3.07 -7.25
CA TYR A 121 0.38 3.99 -7.01
C TYR A 121 0.24 5.00 -8.14
N LYS A 122 -1.00 5.35 -8.43
CA LYS A 122 -1.38 6.55 -9.16
C LYS A 122 -1.55 7.69 -8.16
N LEU A 123 -0.84 8.79 -8.40
CA LEU A 123 -0.99 10.04 -7.65
C LEU A 123 -2.27 10.75 -8.12
N LEU A 124 -3.12 11.14 -7.17
CA LEU A 124 -4.40 11.82 -7.41
C LEU A 124 -4.38 13.30 -7.02
N VAL A 125 -3.20 13.79 -6.63
CA VAL A 125 -2.91 15.19 -6.30
C VAL A 125 -1.78 15.71 -7.17
N ASP A 126 -1.52 17.01 -7.08
CA ASP A 126 -0.71 17.73 -8.07
C ASP A 126 0.77 17.33 -8.06
N GLU A 127 1.36 17.03 -6.90
CA GLU A 127 2.80 16.82 -6.81
C GLU A 127 3.23 15.76 -5.78
N PHE A 128 4.28 15.00 -6.15
CA PHE A 128 5.09 14.24 -5.22
C PHE A 128 6.57 14.47 -5.52
N THR A 129 7.37 14.50 -4.46
CA THR A 129 8.82 14.65 -4.53
C THR A 129 9.49 13.49 -3.79
N SER A 130 10.38 12.77 -4.46
CA SER A 130 11.28 11.83 -3.79
C SER A 130 12.35 12.65 -3.04
N THR A 131 12.52 12.35 -1.75
CA THR A 131 13.49 13.03 -0.86
C THR A 131 14.73 12.15 -0.61
N GLY A 132 14.75 10.94 -1.19
CA GLY A 132 15.85 9.98 -1.20
C GLY A 132 15.39 8.65 -1.80
N ASP A 133 16.26 7.63 -1.75
CA ASP A 133 15.94 6.30 -2.28
C ASP A 133 14.89 5.56 -1.45
N HIS A 134 14.72 5.93 -0.17
CA HIS A 134 13.81 5.27 0.78
C HIS A 134 12.66 6.17 1.24
N ASP A 135 12.67 7.44 0.85
CA ASP A 135 11.76 8.45 1.37
C ASP A 135 11.14 9.27 0.24
N ALA A 136 9.85 9.57 0.38
CA ALA A 136 9.15 10.48 -0.51
C ALA A 136 8.11 11.31 0.23
N THR A 137 7.86 12.52 -0.26
CA THR A 137 6.86 13.45 0.24
C THR A 137 5.78 13.68 -0.81
N ILE A 138 4.53 13.71 -0.38
CA ILE A 138 3.36 14.13 -1.16
C ILE A 138 2.71 15.29 -0.43
N ASP A 139 2.62 16.45 -1.08
CA ASP A 139 1.98 17.63 -0.51
C ASP A 139 0.53 17.75 -1.00
N ILE A 140 -0.39 18.03 -0.08
CA ILE A 140 -1.83 18.07 -0.34
C ILE A 140 -2.53 19.06 0.58
N GLU A 141 -3.18 20.08 0.01
CA GLU A 141 -3.97 21.10 0.75
C GLU A 141 -3.26 21.65 2.01
N GLY A 142 -1.94 21.85 1.97
CA GLY A 142 -1.15 22.36 3.10
C GLY A 142 -0.71 21.31 4.14
N HIS A 143 -0.98 20.03 3.87
CA HIS A 143 -0.47 18.89 4.62
C HIS A 143 0.60 18.14 3.82
N SER A 144 1.47 17.41 4.50
CA SER A 144 2.48 16.56 3.87
C SER A 144 2.33 15.11 4.32
N LEU A 145 2.19 14.19 3.37
CA LEU A 145 2.29 12.76 3.59
C LEU A 145 3.72 12.32 3.30
N GLN A 146 4.28 11.51 4.17
CA GLN A 146 5.58 10.87 3.99
C GLN A 146 5.40 9.39 3.70
N ILE A 147 6.14 8.91 2.72
CA ILE A 147 6.37 7.49 2.47
C ILE A 147 7.77 7.18 2.99
N HIS A 148 7.87 6.28 3.96
CA HIS A 148 9.14 5.81 4.51
C HIS A 148 9.28 4.30 4.30
N CYS A 149 10.32 3.88 3.60
CA CYS A 149 10.64 2.48 3.40
C CYS A 149 11.59 1.97 4.47
N ASP A 150 11.43 0.70 4.88
CA ASP A 150 12.44 0.01 5.68
C ASP A 150 13.77 0.04 4.92
N GLN A 151 14.86 0.37 5.61
CA GLN A 151 16.19 0.51 5.02
C GLN A 151 17.08 -0.70 5.33
N ASP A 152 16.80 -1.40 6.43
CA ASP A 152 17.60 -2.52 6.92
C ASP A 152 16.78 -3.81 7.06
N GLY A 153 17.46 -4.93 6.87
CA GLY A 153 16.90 -6.26 7.13
C GLY A 153 16.16 -6.88 5.95
N PRO A 154 15.26 -7.84 6.21
CA PRO A 154 14.65 -8.66 5.16
C PRO A 154 13.49 -7.96 4.42
N THR A 155 13.15 -6.73 4.80
CA THR A 155 12.01 -5.94 4.32
C THR A 155 12.43 -4.68 3.56
N THR A 156 13.72 -4.51 3.27
CA THR A 156 14.25 -3.29 2.67
C THR A 156 13.56 -2.96 1.35
N ALA A 157 13.07 -1.73 1.23
CA ALA A 157 12.35 -1.24 0.06
C ALA A 157 12.89 0.12 -0.38
N ALA A 158 12.68 0.48 -1.65
CA ALA A 158 13.00 1.79 -2.19
C ALA A 158 11.75 2.43 -2.80
N VAL A 159 11.65 3.76 -2.70
CA VAL A 159 10.65 4.55 -3.42
C VAL A 159 11.25 5.04 -4.72
N LYS A 160 10.58 4.75 -5.84
CA LYS A 160 10.95 5.22 -7.17
C LYS A 160 9.83 6.02 -7.79
N LYS A 161 10.19 6.96 -8.68
CA LYS A 161 9.23 7.65 -9.53
C LYS A 161 8.74 6.69 -10.62
N GLY A 162 7.49 6.26 -10.51
CA GLY A 162 6.78 5.52 -11.56
C GLY A 162 6.13 6.47 -12.57
N LEU A 163 5.46 5.87 -13.56
CA LEU A 163 4.77 6.61 -14.63
C LEU A 163 3.59 7.45 -14.11
N LEU A 164 2.83 6.91 -13.15
CA LEU A 164 1.59 7.51 -12.64
C LEU A 164 1.75 8.10 -11.23
N GLY A 165 2.87 7.86 -10.56
CA GLY A 165 3.06 8.13 -9.14
C GLY A 165 4.17 7.28 -8.55
N PRO A 166 4.28 7.20 -7.22
CA PRO A 166 5.35 6.46 -6.57
C PRO A 166 5.20 4.94 -6.77
N ARG A 167 6.34 4.25 -6.90
CA ARG A 167 6.46 2.80 -6.80
C ARG A 167 7.33 2.45 -5.60
N ILE A 168 6.85 1.57 -4.75
CA ILE A 168 7.63 1.01 -3.66
C ILE A 168 8.04 -0.40 -4.04
N GLU A 169 9.34 -0.66 -4.13
CA GLU A 169 9.89 -1.92 -4.64
C GLU A 169 10.89 -2.49 -3.63
N PRO A 170 10.97 -3.82 -3.48
CA PRO A 170 12.06 -4.42 -2.71
C PRO A 170 13.42 -4.06 -3.33
N VAL A 171 14.43 -3.77 -2.50
CA VAL A 171 15.78 -3.44 -3.00
C VAL A 171 16.49 -4.65 -3.61
N SER A 172 16.09 -5.86 -3.21
CA SER A 172 16.60 -7.10 -3.79
C SER A 172 15.49 -8.11 -4.03
N LEU A 173 15.62 -8.87 -5.13
CA LEU A 173 14.70 -9.94 -5.48
C LEU A 173 15.35 -11.29 -5.19
N SER A 174 14.58 -12.16 -4.54
CA SER A 174 14.97 -13.55 -4.35
C SER A 174 14.72 -14.30 -5.66
N PRO A 175 15.69 -15.06 -6.20
CA PRO A 175 15.47 -15.85 -7.42
C PRO A 175 14.32 -16.85 -7.29
N THR A 176 14.16 -17.41 -6.09
CA THR A 176 13.00 -18.21 -5.66
C THR A 176 12.78 -18.00 -4.16
N GLY A 177 11.60 -18.35 -3.65
CA GLY A 177 11.26 -18.17 -2.24
C GLY A 177 10.46 -16.89 -2.01
N THR A 178 10.56 -16.32 -0.81
CA THR A 178 9.80 -15.13 -0.42
C THR A 178 10.66 -13.88 -0.55
N THR A 179 10.17 -12.89 -1.27
CA THR A 179 10.66 -11.51 -1.21
C THR A 179 9.63 -10.70 -0.45
N ARG A 180 10.08 -9.90 0.52
CA ARG A 180 9.25 -9.09 1.40
C ARG A 180 9.74 -7.64 1.38
N TRP A 181 8.83 -6.69 1.40
CA TRP A 181 9.16 -5.27 1.53
C TRP A 181 8.13 -4.59 2.41
N ARG A 182 8.58 -3.58 3.14
CA ARG A 182 7.75 -2.87 4.09
C ARG A 182 7.96 -1.36 3.97
N TYR A 183 6.87 -0.63 4.09
CA TYR A 183 6.86 0.82 4.07
C TYR A 183 5.73 1.38 4.95
N THR A 184 5.92 2.62 5.39
CA THR A 184 4.93 3.38 6.16
C THR A 184 4.48 4.57 5.33
N ILE A 185 3.18 4.85 5.34
CA ILE A 185 2.62 6.11 4.84
C ILE A 185 2.04 6.85 6.03
N GLU A 186 2.56 8.04 6.31
CA GLU A 186 2.17 8.85 7.47
C GLU A 186 1.91 10.30 7.11
N LEU A 187 0.98 10.92 7.83
CA LEU A 187 0.82 12.37 7.88
C LEU A 187 1.87 12.98 8.82
N LYS A 188 2.56 14.03 8.36
CA LYS A 188 3.46 14.85 9.20
C LYS A 188 2.82 16.11 9.73
#